data_AF-A0A218X390-F1
#
_entry.id   AF-A0A218X390-F1
#
_cell.length_a   1.000
_cell.length_b   1.000
_cell.length_c   1.000
_cell.angle_alpha   90.00
_cell.angle_beta   90.00
_cell.angle_gamma   90.00
#
_symmetry.space_group_name_H-M   'P 1'
#
loop_
_entity.id
_entity.type
_entity.pdbx_description
1 polymer ?
#
loop_
_entity_poly.entity_id
_entity_poly.type
_entity_poly.pdbx_seq_one_letter_code
_entity_poly.pdbx_strand_id
1 'polypeptide(L)'
;MTDAPDPPAPSADPDPPSEPSPSSLLHPRREAFEYGLLPIPKLVFTDPIQTLAPLKQKLASKSPARRVDSASLADALQISADHAKLVLDTLSSVLHSDSDPFVRARADEVDSVGADVRDLVLFLYIQSYKKLLPRPHKDSASVADVWPSTSAFDGYLSALSPLQLVRSNSRRFMPSQADEEAHQLSYLQKHLANMISLLAEPSEGEGEESQVLTIEHFEHLGLLIQFGDKESEGIPLSQAAPFFANSDPDMPAVPVPVAQVHDWLLQNITTALEHISERVSPKENGPSNTSDQDVAMSDASTTLAKPAVSPRGPCFIEGISKSSLVKQASDLKGSSLKVLNCHDSVIYILAPLRYVTVYGCSDATIVLGAVGKAVRVEHCERVHVIVAAKRVCIANCRECIFYLGVNQQPLIVGDNHKLQVAPYNTFYSQLEEHLAEAGIEVNINKWDEPLTQGVVDPHDSISHPAGVSDAQAESAARLDPDQFTNFLIPNWLGGESAGSTKDNPFPLPAAYMESQQRNRNNLEEIKQALRNTPLVENRKRELSSALHLPEIFVSSTVYRAIDTQIGLSSIFFYPSLLLTLPNQLKRITAGVPDTDTDTDTEQD
;
A
#
# COMPACT_ATOMS: atom_id res chain seq x y z
N MET A 1 -64.87 -45.01 14.75
CA MET A 1 -63.41 -45.13 14.87
C MET A 1 -62.81 -44.33 13.73
N THR A 2 -62.55 -43.07 14.03
CA THR A 2 -61.98 -42.05 13.15
C THR A 2 -61.17 -41.18 14.11
N ASP A 3 -59.90 -41.53 14.27
CA ASP A 3 -58.95 -40.76 15.09
C ASP A 3 -58.54 -39.50 14.32
N ALA A 4 -58.72 -38.36 14.99
CA ALA A 4 -58.22 -37.07 14.56
C ALA A 4 -56.78 -36.87 15.10
N PRO A 5 -55.87 -36.25 14.34
CA PRO A 5 -54.51 -36.00 14.82
C PRO A 5 -54.48 -34.80 15.79
N ASP A 6 -53.62 -34.92 16.81
CA ASP A 6 -53.39 -33.96 17.89
C ASP A 6 -52.89 -32.57 17.42
N PRO A 7 -53.18 -31.49 18.17
CA PRO A 7 -52.73 -30.14 17.85
C PRO A 7 -51.23 -29.93 18.15
N PRO A 8 -50.56 -29.00 17.43
CA PRO A 8 -49.13 -28.75 17.59
C PRO A 8 -48.80 -28.03 18.91
N ALA A 9 -47.66 -28.39 19.49
CA ALA A 9 -47.10 -27.81 20.71
C ALA A 9 -46.78 -26.31 20.57
N PRO A 10 -46.89 -25.51 21.64
CA PRO A 10 -46.59 -24.09 21.60
C PRO A 10 -45.10 -23.83 21.36
N SER A 11 -44.84 -22.87 20.47
CA SER A 11 -43.54 -22.32 20.10
C SER A 11 -42.72 -21.91 21.32
N ALA A 12 -41.44 -22.28 21.32
CA ALA A 12 -40.44 -21.82 22.27
C ALA A 12 -40.38 -20.28 22.27
N ASP A 13 -40.37 -19.70 23.47
CA ASP A 13 -40.12 -18.28 23.69
C ASP A 13 -38.80 -17.83 23.01
N PRO A 14 -38.73 -16.59 22.50
CA PRO A 14 -37.48 -16.06 21.98
C PRO A 14 -36.46 -15.93 23.12
N ASP A 15 -35.24 -16.39 22.87
CA ASP A 15 -34.10 -16.20 23.79
C ASP A 15 -33.99 -14.71 24.18
N PRO A 16 -33.68 -14.41 25.46
CA PRO A 16 -33.45 -13.02 25.88
C PRO A 16 -32.28 -12.42 25.08
N PRO A 17 -32.28 -11.10 24.82
CA PRO A 17 -31.20 -10.45 24.11
C PRO A 17 -29.88 -10.74 24.84
N SER A 18 -28.95 -11.35 24.11
CA SER A 18 -27.60 -11.63 24.58
C SER A 18 -26.97 -10.36 25.16
N GLU A 19 -26.64 -10.41 26.46
CA GLU A 19 -25.84 -9.37 27.10
C GLU A 19 -24.54 -9.13 26.31
N PRO A 20 -24.10 -7.86 26.14
CA PRO A 20 -22.89 -7.55 25.39
C PRO A 20 -21.69 -8.23 26.04
N SER A 21 -20.96 -9.02 25.25
CA SER A 21 -19.73 -9.66 25.68
C SER A 21 -18.75 -8.64 26.27
N PRO A 22 -18.22 -8.86 27.50
CA PRO A 22 -17.28 -7.93 28.09
C PRO A 22 -15.96 -7.96 27.30
N SER A 23 -15.45 -6.77 26.96
CA SER A 23 -14.13 -6.45 26.35
C SER A 23 -14.01 -6.46 24.82
N SER A 24 -14.81 -5.65 24.12
CA SER A 24 -14.36 -5.10 22.82
C SER A 24 -13.31 -4.02 23.10
N LEU A 25 -12.06 -4.26 22.71
CA LEU A 25 -10.97 -3.29 22.90
C LEU A 25 -11.05 -2.18 21.85
N LEU A 26 -10.69 -0.95 22.24
CA LEU A 26 -10.54 0.17 21.33
C LEU A 26 -9.23 0.05 20.55
N HIS A 27 -9.31 0.23 19.23
CA HIS A 27 -8.15 0.30 18.34
C HIS A 27 -8.20 1.57 17.47
N PRO A 28 -7.05 2.17 17.14
CA PRO A 28 -7.01 3.23 16.14
C PRO A 28 -7.22 2.63 14.74
N ARG A 29 -7.96 3.34 13.88
CA ARG A 29 -8.02 3.04 12.46
C ARG A 29 -6.76 3.59 11.79
N ARG A 30 -5.89 2.68 11.36
CA ARG A 30 -4.56 3.03 10.83
C ARG A 30 -4.65 3.72 9.49
N GLU A 31 -5.73 3.51 8.75
CA GLU A 31 -5.92 3.97 7.38
C GLU A 31 -5.75 5.49 7.27
N ALA A 32 -6.34 6.23 8.21
CA ALA A 32 -6.26 7.68 8.28
C ALA A 32 -4.82 8.18 8.56
N PHE A 33 -4.05 7.44 9.36
CA PHE A 33 -2.66 7.79 9.70
C PHE A 33 -1.64 7.31 8.66
N GLU A 34 -1.89 6.21 7.96
CA GLU A 34 -0.95 5.62 7.01
C GLU A 34 -1.16 6.13 5.58
N TYR A 35 -2.42 6.28 5.14
CA TYR A 35 -2.78 6.65 3.76
C TYR A 35 -3.44 8.03 3.66
N GLY A 36 -3.84 8.61 4.79
CA GLY A 36 -4.57 9.89 4.88
C GLY A 36 -3.70 11.13 5.03
N LEU A 37 -2.41 11.00 5.33
CA LEU A 37 -1.50 12.13 5.51
C LEU A 37 -1.07 12.73 4.17
N LEU A 38 -1.18 14.05 4.05
CA LEU A 38 -0.96 14.78 2.81
C LEU A 38 0.22 15.74 2.93
N PRO A 39 1.17 15.73 1.97
CA PRO A 39 2.34 16.59 2.00
C PRO A 39 2.02 18.03 1.57
N ILE A 40 0.97 18.62 2.11
CA ILE A 40 0.52 19.99 1.85
C ILE A 40 0.79 20.81 3.12
N PRO A 41 1.85 21.64 3.16
CA PRO A 41 2.22 22.40 4.37
C PRO A 41 1.08 23.29 4.91
N LYS A 42 0.21 23.80 4.03
CA LYS A 42 -0.97 24.60 4.41
C LYS A 42 -2.01 23.85 5.23
N LEU A 43 -1.97 22.51 5.27
CA LEU A 43 -2.86 21.69 6.08
C LEU A 43 -2.31 21.44 7.49
N VAL A 44 -1.06 21.82 7.77
CA VAL A 44 -0.47 21.67 9.09
C VAL A 44 -0.68 22.95 9.90
N PHE A 45 -1.66 22.92 10.80
CA PHE A 45 -2.04 24.07 11.62
C PHE A 45 -1.23 24.14 12.92
N THR A 46 -0.79 25.35 13.31
CA THR A 46 -0.11 25.58 14.59
C THR A 46 -1.06 25.47 15.78
N ASP A 47 -2.27 26.01 15.62
CA ASP A 47 -3.40 25.80 16.53
C ASP A 47 -4.59 25.27 15.72
N PRO A 48 -4.79 23.94 15.73
CA PRO A 48 -5.87 23.31 14.97
C PRO A 48 -7.26 23.80 15.39
N ILE A 49 -7.50 24.09 16.67
CA ILE A 49 -8.85 24.46 17.14
C ILE A 49 -9.21 25.87 16.69
N GLN A 50 -8.30 26.83 16.88
CA GLN A 50 -8.52 28.21 16.43
C GLN A 50 -8.72 28.31 14.92
N THR A 51 -8.16 27.39 14.14
CA THR A 51 -8.28 27.39 12.68
C THR A 51 -9.49 26.60 12.20
N LEU A 52 -9.71 25.39 12.73
CA LEU A 52 -10.72 24.46 12.21
C LEU A 52 -12.13 24.73 12.73
N ALA A 53 -12.30 25.27 13.93
CA ALA A 53 -13.63 25.64 14.44
C ALA A 53 -14.33 26.71 13.56
N PRO A 54 -13.69 27.85 13.21
CA PRO A 54 -14.30 28.82 12.30
C PRO A 54 -14.41 28.27 10.86
N LEU A 55 -13.47 27.41 10.43
CA LEU A 55 -13.55 26.74 9.13
C LEU A 55 -14.79 25.84 9.05
N LYS A 56 -15.07 25.05 10.08
CA LYS A 56 -16.28 24.21 10.22
C LYS A 56 -17.54 25.05 10.02
N GLN A 57 -17.64 26.18 10.73
CA GLN A 57 -18.80 27.08 10.64
C GLN A 57 -18.93 27.70 9.24
N LYS A 58 -17.81 28.17 8.67
CA LYS A 58 -17.78 28.72 7.31
C LYS A 58 -18.24 27.70 6.27
N LEU A 59 -17.78 26.46 6.35
CA LEU A 59 -18.16 25.39 5.43
C LEU A 59 -19.61 24.93 5.64
N ALA A 60 -20.05 24.76 6.89
CA ALA A 60 -21.44 24.40 7.20
C ALA A 60 -22.45 25.48 6.75
N SER A 61 -22.07 26.76 6.76
CA SER A 61 -22.94 27.85 6.29
C SER A 61 -23.16 27.87 4.77
N LYS A 62 -22.25 27.25 4.00
CA LYS A 62 -22.33 27.22 2.53
C LYS A 62 -23.29 26.17 1.98
N SER A 63 -23.59 25.12 2.75
CA SER A 63 -24.40 23.99 2.29
C SER A 63 -25.37 23.53 3.39
N PRO A 64 -26.69 23.51 3.15
CA PRO A 64 -27.66 23.01 4.11
C PRO A 64 -27.48 21.52 4.41
N ALA A 65 -26.89 20.77 3.48
CA ALA A 65 -26.56 19.36 3.65
C ALA A 65 -25.26 19.12 4.44
N ARG A 66 -24.57 20.19 4.90
CA ARG A 66 -23.27 20.12 5.57
C ARG A 66 -22.22 19.30 4.79
N ARG A 67 -22.31 19.32 3.45
CA ARG A 67 -21.36 18.69 2.51
C ARG A 67 -20.62 19.73 1.67
N VAL A 68 -19.36 19.46 1.36
CA VAL A 68 -18.41 20.41 0.75
C VAL A 68 -17.80 19.83 -0.52
N ASP A 69 -17.81 20.63 -1.60
CA ASP A 69 -17.18 20.34 -2.88
C ASP A 69 -15.71 20.83 -2.93
N SER A 70 -14.97 20.42 -3.96
CA SER A 70 -13.55 20.80 -4.09
C SER A 70 -13.34 22.31 -4.22
N ALA A 71 -14.24 23.03 -4.90
CA ALA A 71 -14.16 24.48 -5.08
C ALA A 71 -14.34 25.24 -3.76
N SER A 72 -15.36 24.89 -2.98
CA SER A 72 -15.61 25.52 -1.68
C SER A 72 -14.48 25.24 -0.69
N LEU A 73 -13.87 24.05 -0.76
CA LEU A 73 -12.71 23.69 0.03
C LEU A 73 -11.46 24.49 -0.36
N ALA A 74 -11.19 24.60 -1.67
CA ALA A 74 -10.08 25.38 -2.20
C ALA A 74 -10.14 26.84 -1.72
N ASP A 75 -11.32 27.45 -1.81
CA ASP A 75 -11.57 28.82 -1.32
C ASP A 75 -11.45 28.95 0.20
N ALA A 76 -11.89 27.94 0.94
CA ALA A 76 -11.90 27.98 2.39
C ALA A 76 -10.49 27.87 2.98
N LEU A 77 -9.65 27.00 2.42
CA LEU A 77 -8.27 26.76 2.84
C LEU A 77 -7.22 27.58 2.06
N GLN A 78 -7.65 28.32 1.02
CA GLN A 78 -6.76 29.06 0.12
C GLN A 78 -5.67 28.18 -0.50
N ILE A 79 -6.07 26.99 -0.97
CA ILE A 79 -5.22 26.01 -1.67
C ILE A 79 -5.60 25.94 -3.16
N SER A 80 -4.77 25.28 -3.98
CA SER A 80 -5.11 25.07 -5.39
C SER A 80 -6.30 24.11 -5.54
N ALA A 81 -6.98 24.16 -6.67
CA ALA A 81 -8.06 23.22 -6.99
C ALA A 81 -7.57 21.77 -6.98
N ASP A 82 -6.36 21.51 -7.49
CA ASP A 82 -5.76 20.18 -7.50
C ASP A 82 -5.46 19.67 -6.08
N HIS A 83 -5.00 20.55 -5.17
CA HIS A 83 -4.82 20.19 -3.76
C HIS A 83 -6.14 19.93 -3.05
N ALA A 84 -7.20 20.70 -3.36
CA ALA A 84 -8.52 20.45 -2.79
C ALA A 84 -9.10 19.10 -3.27
N LYS A 85 -8.94 18.77 -4.56
CA LYS A 85 -9.30 17.45 -5.10
C LYS A 85 -8.50 16.34 -4.42
N LEU A 86 -7.19 16.51 -4.27
CA LEU A 86 -6.34 15.55 -3.57
C LEU A 86 -6.81 15.31 -2.12
N VAL A 87 -7.22 16.36 -1.40
CA VAL A 87 -7.79 16.24 -0.05
C VAL A 87 -9.07 15.40 -0.05
N LEU A 88 -10.01 15.70 -0.95
CA LEU A 88 -11.27 14.98 -1.07
C LEU A 88 -11.09 13.52 -1.50
N ASP A 89 -10.26 13.27 -2.52
CA ASP A 89 -9.91 11.95 -3.00
C ASP A 89 -9.27 11.11 -1.88
N THR A 90 -8.35 11.71 -1.11
CA THR A 90 -7.68 11.04 0.00
C THR A 90 -8.64 10.74 1.15
N LEU A 91 -9.53 11.67 1.48
CA LEU A 91 -10.58 11.46 2.47
C LEU A 91 -11.48 10.28 2.06
N SER A 92 -11.91 10.24 0.79
CA SER A 92 -12.73 9.14 0.26
C SER A 92 -12.05 7.77 0.39
N SER A 93 -10.71 7.75 0.24
CA SER A 93 -9.91 6.53 0.39
C SER A 93 -9.80 6.05 1.83
N VAL A 94 -9.87 6.92 2.85
CA VAL A 94 -9.68 6.54 4.25
C VAL A 94 -10.97 6.45 5.07
N LEU A 95 -12.10 6.92 4.53
CA LEU A 95 -13.41 6.75 5.15
C LEU A 95 -13.75 5.27 5.36
N HIS A 96 -14.24 4.96 6.57
CA HIS A 96 -14.52 3.60 7.00
C HIS A 96 -15.87 3.07 6.48
N SER A 97 -16.86 3.94 6.29
CA SER A 97 -18.18 3.56 5.80
C SER A 97 -18.23 3.55 4.28
N ASP A 98 -18.34 2.35 3.69
CA ASP A 98 -18.55 2.20 2.25
C ASP A 98 -19.99 2.52 1.82
N SER A 99 -20.86 2.85 2.78
CA SER A 99 -22.25 3.29 2.54
C SER A 99 -22.35 4.78 2.28
N ASP A 100 -21.32 5.57 2.58
CA ASP A 100 -21.36 7.01 2.31
C ASP A 100 -21.42 7.26 0.79
N PRO A 101 -22.36 8.09 0.31
CA PRO A 101 -22.49 8.39 -1.12
C PRO A 101 -21.22 8.99 -1.72
N PHE A 102 -20.41 9.70 -0.93
CA PHE A 102 -19.14 10.29 -1.35
C PHE A 102 -18.09 9.23 -1.70
N VAL A 103 -18.11 8.08 -1.01
CA VAL A 103 -17.17 6.98 -1.27
C VAL A 103 -17.57 6.20 -2.54
N ARG A 104 -18.88 6.09 -2.80
CA ARG A 104 -19.46 5.40 -3.96
C ARG A 104 -19.54 6.28 -5.21
N ALA A 105 -19.45 7.60 -5.05
CA ALA A 105 -19.51 8.53 -6.16
C ALA A 105 -18.44 8.23 -7.19
N ARG A 106 -18.82 8.31 -8.47
CA ARG A 106 -17.87 8.28 -9.59
C ARG A 106 -17.07 9.58 -9.62
N ALA A 107 -15.91 9.56 -10.27
CA ALA A 107 -14.99 10.69 -10.29
C ALA A 107 -15.62 12.01 -10.79
N ASP A 108 -16.66 11.95 -11.62
CA ASP A 108 -17.44 13.09 -12.13
C ASP A 108 -18.55 13.56 -11.18
N GLU A 109 -19.00 12.71 -10.27
CA GLU A 109 -20.08 12.98 -9.32
C GLU A 109 -19.56 13.44 -7.93
N VAL A 110 -18.28 13.23 -7.63
CA VAL A 110 -17.65 13.55 -6.32
C VAL A 110 -17.95 14.98 -5.87
N ASP A 111 -17.81 15.98 -6.75
CA ASP A 111 -18.05 17.39 -6.43
C ASP A 111 -19.55 17.70 -6.19
N SER A 112 -20.45 16.93 -6.80
CA SER A 112 -21.89 17.11 -6.61
C SER A 112 -22.40 16.54 -5.29
N VAL A 113 -21.81 15.44 -4.83
CA VAL A 113 -22.14 14.80 -3.54
C VAL A 113 -21.47 15.56 -2.40
N GLY A 114 -20.18 15.84 -2.54
CA GLY A 114 -19.36 16.51 -1.52
C GLY A 114 -19.05 15.65 -0.30
N ALA A 115 -17.99 16.02 0.41
CA ALA A 115 -17.59 15.37 1.67
C ALA A 115 -18.33 15.98 2.86
N ASP A 116 -18.67 15.15 3.86
CA ASP A 116 -19.22 15.64 5.12
C ASP A 116 -18.20 16.55 5.83
N VAL A 117 -18.66 17.71 6.29
CA VAL A 117 -17.81 18.70 6.98
C VAL A 117 -17.16 18.12 8.24
N ARG A 118 -17.84 17.22 8.96
CA ARG A 118 -17.35 16.65 10.23
C ARG A 118 -16.20 15.69 9.98
N ASP A 119 -16.34 14.80 9.02
CA ASP A 119 -15.26 13.90 8.58
C ASP A 119 -14.07 14.70 8.04
N LEU A 120 -14.35 15.73 7.23
CA LEU A 120 -13.33 16.61 6.67
C LEU A 120 -12.55 17.34 7.77
N VAL A 121 -13.21 17.89 8.79
CA VAL A 121 -12.53 18.62 9.88
C VAL A 121 -11.67 17.67 10.73
N LEU A 122 -12.14 16.45 11.03
CA LEU A 122 -11.31 15.44 11.69
C LEU A 122 -10.11 15.04 10.83
N PHE A 123 -10.33 14.83 9.54
CA PHE A 123 -9.28 14.51 8.58
C PHE A 123 -8.23 15.61 8.45
N LEU A 124 -8.65 16.89 8.45
CA LEU A 124 -7.75 18.04 8.45
C LEU A 124 -6.98 18.16 9.78
N TYR A 125 -7.62 17.84 10.90
CA TYR A 125 -6.98 17.87 12.22
C TYR A 125 -5.80 16.90 12.31
N ILE A 126 -5.96 15.68 11.79
CA ILE A 126 -4.90 14.67 11.82
C ILE A 126 -3.72 14.98 10.91
N GLN A 127 -3.80 15.98 10.02
CA GLN A 127 -2.65 16.41 9.22
C GLN A 127 -1.52 17.00 10.08
N SER A 128 -1.76 17.29 11.37
CA SER A 128 -0.69 17.65 12.31
C SER A 128 0.06 16.43 12.88
N TYR A 129 -0.39 15.20 12.61
CA TYR A 129 0.25 13.98 13.07
C TYR A 129 1.65 13.82 12.48
N LYS A 130 2.58 13.39 13.33
CA LYS A 130 3.98 13.11 13.00
C LYS A 130 4.24 11.63 13.04
N LYS A 131 4.77 11.10 11.93
CA LYS A 131 5.10 9.68 11.80
C LYS A 131 6.20 9.29 12.80
N LEU A 132 6.10 8.07 13.31
CA LEU A 132 7.08 7.51 14.23
C LEU A 132 8.41 7.29 13.51
N LEU A 133 9.51 7.74 14.11
CA LEU A 133 10.84 7.56 13.54
C LEU A 133 11.35 6.13 13.71
N PRO A 134 12.08 5.58 12.72
CA PRO A 134 12.98 4.46 12.92
C PRO A 134 14.02 4.82 14.00
N ARG A 135 14.00 4.14 15.16
CA ARG A 135 14.91 4.45 16.28
C ARG A 135 16.27 3.79 16.06
N PRO A 136 17.41 4.49 16.23
CA PRO A 136 18.74 3.88 16.19
C PRO A 136 19.18 3.17 17.51
N HIS A 137 18.35 3.07 18.56
CA HIS A 137 18.69 2.28 19.77
C HIS A 137 17.45 1.92 20.62
N LYS A 138 17.47 0.79 21.33
CA LYS A 138 16.33 0.24 22.11
C LYS A 138 16.12 0.93 23.48
N ASP A 139 17.09 1.69 23.98
CA ASP A 139 17.10 2.14 25.38
C ASP A 139 16.53 3.56 25.61
N SER A 140 15.92 4.20 24.61
CA SER A 140 15.40 5.57 24.72
C SER A 140 14.03 5.70 25.41
N ALA A 141 13.45 4.61 25.91
CA ALA A 141 12.14 4.63 26.57
C ALA A 141 12.19 5.17 28.02
N SER A 142 13.37 5.40 28.60
CA SER A 142 13.55 5.81 30.00
C SER A 142 13.96 7.28 30.21
N VAL A 143 13.99 8.11 29.18
CA VAL A 143 14.25 9.55 29.33
C VAL A 143 13.01 10.34 28.92
N ALA A 144 12.10 10.50 29.88
CA ALA A 144 11.27 11.70 29.91
C ALA A 144 12.19 12.92 30.04
N ASP A 145 11.86 14.00 29.34
CA ASP A 145 12.40 15.36 29.49
C ASP A 145 13.71 15.78 28.79
N VAL A 146 14.04 15.30 27.57
CA VAL A 146 14.95 16.06 26.68
C VAL A 146 14.55 15.99 25.19
N TRP A 147 13.76 16.98 24.78
CA TRP A 147 13.68 17.48 23.40
C TRP A 147 14.32 18.88 23.38
N PRO A 148 15.04 19.35 22.33
CA PRO A 148 15.68 18.66 21.20
C PRO A 148 17.23 18.66 21.33
N SER A 149 17.95 17.86 20.55
CA SER A 149 19.38 18.10 20.32
C SER A 149 19.69 18.00 18.84
N THR A 150 19.93 19.17 18.26
CA THR A 150 20.56 19.37 16.95
C THR A 150 21.93 18.70 16.94
N SER A 151 21.98 17.44 16.50
CA SER A 151 23.25 16.82 16.12
C SER A 151 23.47 17.07 14.63
N ALA A 152 24.58 17.72 14.30
CA ALA A 152 25.05 17.93 12.93
C ALA A 152 25.43 16.63 12.19
N PHE A 153 25.15 15.45 12.76
CA PHE A 153 25.45 14.14 12.19
C PHE A 153 24.22 13.32 11.80
N ASP A 154 22.99 13.81 12.00
CA ASP A 154 21.77 13.05 11.63
C ASP A 154 21.34 13.20 10.16
N GLY A 155 22.16 13.87 9.35
CA GLY A 155 21.98 14.00 7.89
C GLY A 155 22.20 12.71 7.09
N TYR A 156 22.41 11.57 7.75
CA TYR A 156 22.70 10.30 7.05
C TYR A 156 21.45 9.56 6.57
N LEU A 157 20.26 9.77 7.14
CA LEU A 157 19.09 8.96 6.73
C LEU A 157 18.56 9.32 5.33
N SER A 158 18.70 10.57 4.88
CA SER A 158 18.33 10.95 3.49
C SER A 158 19.41 10.56 2.46
N ALA A 159 20.66 10.34 2.90
CA ALA A 159 21.79 10.05 2.00
C ALA A 159 22.06 8.54 1.81
N LEU A 160 21.47 7.66 2.62
CA LEU A 160 21.73 6.23 2.56
C LEU A 160 20.75 5.56 1.59
N SER A 161 21.26 5.07 0.45
CA SER A 161 20.55 4.06 -0.35
C SER A 161 20.12 2.91 0.57
N PRO A 162 18.91 2.31 0.38
CA PRO A 162 18.47 1.12 1.11
C PRO A 162 19.53 0.03 1.29
N LEU A 163 20.44 -0.13 0.31
CA LEU A 163 21.59 -1.04 0.40
C LEU A 163 22.55 -0.80 1.60
N GLN A 164 22.68 0.44 2.11
CA GLN A 164 23.49 0.71 3.31
C GLN A 164 22.72 0.44 4.62
N LEU A 165 21.39 0.43 4.57
CA LEU A 165 20.56 -0.05 5.68
C LEU A 165 20.74 -1.58 5.88
N VAL A 166 20.97 -2.32 4.79
CA VAL A 166 21.14 -3.79 4.77
C VAL A 166 22.50 -4.27 5.32
N ARG A 167 23.59 -3.48 5.16
CA ARG A 167 24.90 -3.86 5.75
C ARG A 167 24.95 -3.70 7.26
N SER A 168 24.06 -2.89 7.81
CA SER A 168 23.81 -2.84 9.25
C SER A 168 22.86 -3.98 9.59
N ASN A 169 23.34 -5.02 10.28
CA ASN A 169 22.53 -6.13 10.81
C ASN A 169 21.51 -5.65 11.88
N SER A 170 20.64 -4.73 11.53
CA SER A 170 19.73 -4.08 12.46
C SER A 170 18.29 -4.38 12.14
N ARG A 171 17.88 -5.59 12.53
CA ARG A 171 16.47 -5.91 12.80
C ARG A 171 15.86 -5.08 13.95
N ARG A 172 16.51 -4.02 14.44
CA ARG A 172 16.11 -3.26 15.63
C ARG A 172 15.72 -1.80 15.34
N PHE A 173 15.65 -1.38 14.08
CA PHE A 173 15.46 0.04 13.76
C PHE A 173 14.08 0.44 13.23
N MET A 174 13.21 -0.49 12.80
CA MET A 174 11.84 -0.15 12.38
C MET A 174 10.85 -0.33 13.54
N PRO A 175 9.91 0.62 13.75
CA PRO A 175 8.85 0.44 14.73
C PRO A 175 8.03 -0.81 14.43
N SER A 176 7.70 -1.58 15.46
CA SER A 176 6.77 -2.69 15.31
C SER A 176 5.35 -2.18 15.12
N GLN A 177 4.46 -3.05 14.66
CA GLN A 177 3.06 -2.71 14.50
C GLN A 177 2.39 -2.29 15.83
N ALA A 178 2.86 -2.84 16.95
CA ALA A 178 2.41 -2.45 18.29
C ALA A 178 2.91 -1.05 18.67
N ASP A 179 4.14 -0.70 18.27
CA ASP A 179 4.71 0.64 18.50
C ASP A 179 3.95 1.72 17.70
N GLU A 180 3.61 1.43 16.44
CA GLU A 180 2.79 2.33 15.60
C GLU A 180 1.41 2.55 16.23
N GLU A 181 0.76 1.47 16.68
CA GLU A 181 -0.57 1.53 17.30
C GLU A 181 -0.53 2.31 18.62
N ALA A 182 0.47 2.07 19.47
CA ALA A 182 0.66 2.81 20.72
C ALA A 182 0.93 4.30 20.46
N HIS A 183 1.71 4.63 19.43
CA HIS A 183 1.99 6.02 19.04
C HIS A 183 0.72 6.74 18.54
N GLN A 184 -0.09 6.06 17.72
CA GLN A 184 -1.39 6.58 17.27
C GLN A 184 -2.36 6.78 18.45
N LEU A 185 -2.45 5.83 19.37
CA LEU A 185 -3.28 5.94 20.56
C LEU A 185 -2.83 7.08 21.48
N SER A 186 -1.51 7.26 21.65
CA SER A 186 -0.95 8.37 22.45
C SER A 186 -1.26 9.73 21.82
N TYR A 187 -1.20 9.82 20.49
CA TYR A 187 -1.63 11.01 19.76
C TYR A 187 -3.13 11.29 19.96
N LEU A 188 -3.98 10.27 19.81
CA LEU A 188 -5.42 10.40 20.05
C LEU A 188 -5.69 10.84 21.49
N GLN A 189 -5.04 10.22 22.49
CA GLN A 189 -5.15 10.57 23.90
C GLN A 189 -4.89 12.07 24.15
N LYS A 190 -3.83 12.61 23.54
CA LYS A 190 -3.44 14.02 23.71
C LYS A 190 -4.40 14.99 23.01
N HIS A 191 -4.97 14.59 21.89
CA HIS A 191 -5.75 15.47 21.03
C HIS A 191 -7.28 15.24 21.11
N LEU A 192 -7.73 14.28 21.91
CA LEU A 192 -9.12 13.83 21.97
C LEU A 192 -10.09 14.96 22.34
N ALA A 193 -9.79 15.73 23.38
CA ALA A 193 -10.65 16.83 23.84
C ALA A 193 -10.95 17.83 22.71
N ASN A 194 -9.93 18.18 21.94
CA ASN A 194 -10.03 19.09 20.80
C ASN A 194 -10.87 18.48 19.67
N MET A 195 -10.65 17.20 19.34
CA MET A 195 -11.42 16.50 18.31
C MET A 195 -12.91 16.40 18.67
N ILE A 196 -13.23 16.08 19.93
CA ILE A 196 -14.63 16.03 20.40
C ILE A 196 -15.25 17.42 20.39
N SER A 197 -14.53 18.46 20.83
CA SER A 197 -15.03 19.84 20.80
C SER A 197 -15.33 20.32 19.36
N LEU A 198 -14.55 19.87 18.38
CA LEU A 198 -14.84 20.14 16.96
C LEU A 198 -16.12 19.47 16.47
N LEU A 199 -16.54 18.35 17.07
CA LEU A 199 -17.80 17.68 16.74
C LEU A 199 -18.99 18.14 17.59
N ALA A 200 -18.73 18.76 18.74
CA ALA A 200 -19.77 19.16 19.67
C ALA A 200 -20.67 20.28 19.12
N GLU A 201 -21.90 20.31 19.63
CA GLU A 201 -22.89 21.37 19.42
C GLU A 201 -23.17 22.10 20.74
N PRO A 202 -23.46 23.42 20.71
CA PRO A 202 -23.87 24.15 21.91
C PRO A 202 -25.24 23.65 22.37
N SER A 203 -25.42 23.39 23.66
CA SER A 203 -26.73 23.04 24.21
C SER A 203 -27.65 24.27 24.29
N GLU A 204 -28.93 24.11 23.99
CA GLU A 204 -29.94 25.19 24.00
C GLU A 204 -30.42 25.59 25.42
N GLY A 205 -29.67 25.24 26.48
CA GLY A 205 -30.03 25.48 27.89
C GLY A 205 -29.28 26.64 28.53
N GLU A 206 -29.87 27.25 29.57
CA GLU A 206 -29.31 28.37 30.35
C GLU A 206 -28.00 28.00 31.08
N GLY A 207 -26.88 28.04 30.36
CA GLY A 207 -25.52 27.91 30.87
C GLY A 207 -24.51 27.99 29.75
N GLU A 208 -23.75 29.09 29.66
CA GLU A 208 -22.93 29.49 28.50
C GLU A 208 -21.76 28.54 28.10
N GLU A 209 -21.60 27.36 28.73
CA GLU A 209 -20.48 26.44 28.45
C GLU A 209 -20.83 24.95 28.35
N SER A 210 -22.12 24.57 28.30
CA SER A 210 -22.49 23.15 28.18
C SER A 210 -22.49 22.69 26.72
N GLN A 211 -21.40 22.07 26.27
CA GLN A 211 -21.31 21.41 24.96
C GLN A 211 -21.81 19.96 25.03
N VAL A 212 -22.61 19.55 24.04
CA VAL A 212 -23.19 18.19 23.93
C VAL A 212 -22.83 17.55 22.60
N LEU A 213 -22.86 16.21 22.58
CA LEU A 213 -22.59 15.40 21.40
C LEU A 213 -23.80 14.51 21.10
N THR A 214 -24.26 14.54 19.84
CA THR A 214 -25.32 13.67 19.34
C THR A 214 -24.75 12.32 18.88
N ILE A 215 -25.60 11.31 18.73
CA ILE A 215 -25.21 10.01 18.18
C ILE A 215 -24.58 10.13 16.78
N GLU A 216 -25.17 10.96 15.91
CA GLU A 216 -24.65 11.21 14.56
C GLU A 216 -23.23 11.80 14.60
N HIS A 217 -23.00 12.78 15.47
CA HIS A 217 -21.68 13.42 15.59
C HIS A 217 -20.64 12.47 16.18
N PHE A 218 -21.06 11.60 17.10
CA PHE A 218 -20.19 10.62 17.71
C PHE A 218 -19.70 9.55 16.71
N GLU A 219 -20.54 9.11 15.78
CA GLU A 219 -20.17 8.11 14.75
C GLU A 219 -19.04 8.59 13.82
N HIS A 220 -18.89 9.91 13.60
CA HIS A 220 -17.79 10.45 12.80
C HIS A 220 -16.40 10.20 13.42
N LEU A 221 -16.31 9.98 14.74
CA LEU A 221 -15.06 9.52 15.37
C LEU A 221 -14.62 8.14 14.83
N GLY A 222 -15.53 7.41 14.18
CA GLY A 222 -15.29 6.14 13.53
C GLY A 222 -14.25 6.22 12.41
N LEU A 223 -13.96 7.43 11.89
CA LEU A 223 -12.82 7.67 11.01
C LEU A 223 -11.47 7.33 11.67
N LEU A 224 -11.36 7.53 12.99
CA LEU A 224 -10.09 7.45 13.74
C LEU A 224 -10.02 6.26 14.68
N ILE A 225 -11.15 5.79 15.20
CA ILE A 225 -11.23 4.71 16.18
C ILE A 225 -12.25 3.64 15.77
N GLN A 226 -12.02 2.43 16.25
CA GLN A 226 -12.96 1.32 16.12
C GLN A 226 -12.97 0.47 17.39
N PHE A 227 -14.10 -0.16 17.66
CA PHE A 227 -14.25 -1.16 18.72
C PHE A 227 -14.41 -2.55 18.12
N GLY A 228 -13.77 -3.53 18.74
CA GLY A 228 -13.84 -4.94 18.34
C GLY A 228 -12.48 -5.51 17.95
N ASP A 229 -12.47 -6.73 17.45
CA ASP A 229 -11.24 -7.34 16.96
C ASP A 229 -10.68 -6.52 15.80
N LYS A 230 -9.33 -6.40 15.72
CA LYS A 230 -8.58 -5.54 14.78
C LYS A 230 -8.97 -5.64 13.29
N GLU A 231 -9.78 -6.63 12.88
CA GLU A 231 -10.05 -6.98 11.49
C GLU A 231 -11.51 -7.35 11.17
N SER A 232 -12.44 -7.33 12.13
CA SER A 232 -13.88 -7.43 11.82
C SER A 232 -14.43 -6.07 11.43
N GLU A 233 -15.52 -6.03 10.66
CA GLU A 233 -16.33 -4.82 10.49
C GLU A 233 -16.71 -4.37 11.90
N GLY A 234 -16.02 -3.32 12.39
CA GLY A 234 -16.07 -2.92 13.79
C GLY A 234 -17.49 -2.65 14.23
N ILE A 235 -17.78 -2.87 15.51
CA ILE A 235 -19.09 -2.54 16.05
C ILE A 235 -19.28 -1.02 15.91
N PRO A 236 -20.43 -0.53 15.42
CA PRO A 236 -20.74 0.90 15.39
C PRO A 236 -20.44 1.56 16.74
N LEU A 237 -19.90 2.78 16.72
CA LEU A 237 -19.43 3.42 17.96
C LEU A 237 -20.56 3.58 18.97
N SER A 238 -21.74 3.95 18.49
CA SER A 238 -22.97 4.08 19.28
C SER A 238 -23.37 2.80 20.01
N GLN A 239 -23.12 1.62 19.42
CA GLN A 239 -23.41 0.34 20.04
C GLN A 239 -22.36 -0.05 21.10
N ALA A 240 -21.10 0.36 20.91
CA ALA A 240 -20.05 0.17 21.90
C ALA A 240 -20.19 1.12 23.11
N ALA A 241 -20.77 2.30 22.90
CA ALA A 241 -20.92 3.31 23.92
C ALA A 241 -22.15 3.04 24.83
N PRO A 242 -21.97 2.91 26.15
CA PRO A 242 -23.06 2.55 27.06
C PRO A 242 -24.16 3.61 27.14
N PHE A 243 -23.83 4.87 26.85
CA PHE A 243 -24.78 5.99 26.85
C PHE A 243 -25.61 6.10 25.55
N PHE A 244 -25.27 5.35 24.49
CA PHE A 244 -26.04 5.28 23.24
C PHE A 244 -26.59 3.88 22.92
N ALA A 245 -26.18 2.84 23.67
CA ALA A 245 -26.51 1.44 23.39
C ALA A 245 -28.02 1.10 23.34
N ASN A 246 -28.90 1.94 23.89
CA ASN A 246 -30.36 1.75 23.90
C ASN A 246 -31.13 2.73 23.00
N SER A 247 -30.46 3.38 22.04
CA SER A 247 -31.11 4.31 21.10
C SER A 247 -32.02 3.55 20.14
N ASP A 248 -33.28 3.95 20.04
CA ASP A 248 -34.23 3.42 19.05
C ASP A 248 -34.35 4.41 17.87
N PRO A 249 -34.43 3.95 16.59
CA PRO A 249 -34.75 4.82 15.46
C PRO A 249 -35.95 5.77 15.66
N ASP A 250 -36.97 5.34 16.41
CA ASP A 250 -38.17 6.15 16.70
C ASP A 250 -38.01 7.07 17.93
N MET A 251 -37.00 6.82 18.77
CA MET A 251 -36.69 7.62 19.96
C MET A 251 -35.17 7.84 20.07
N PRO A 252 -34.62 8.89 19.41
CA PRO A 252 -33.20 9.13 19.40
C PRO A 252 -32.66 9.40 20.80
N ALA A 253 -31.47 8.91 21.10
CA ALA A 253 -30.84 9.13 22.38
C ALA A 253 -30.62 10.62 22.66
N VAL A 254 -30.76 10.99 23.94
CA VAL A 254 -30.52 12.35 24.43
C VAL A 254 -29.06 12.72 24.16
N PRO A 255 -28.77 13.93 23.66
CA PRO A 255 -27.40 14.42 23.50
C PRO A 255 -26.60 14.29 24.80
N VAL A 256 -25.37 13.79 24.70
CA VAL A 256 -24.54 13.44 25.86
C VAL A 256 -23.52 14.56 26.10
N PRO A 257 -23.27 14.96 27.36
CA PRO A 257 -22.24 15.96 27.66
C PRO A 257 -20.85 15.56 27.14
N VAL A 258 -20.13 16.51 26.54
CA VAL A 258 -18.79 16.29 25.98
C VAL A 258 -17.81 15.70 27.01
N ALA A 259 -17.88 16.16 28.25
CA ALA A 259 -17.02 15.66 29.33
C ALA A 259 -17.22 14.15 29.57
N GLN A 260 -18.46 13.68 29.54
CA GLN A 260 -18.78 12.26 29.74
C GLN A 260 -18.24 11.39 28.59
N VAL A 261 -18.38 11.86 27.35
CA VAL A 261 -17.84 11.15 26.16
C VAL A 261 -16.31 11.13 26.21
N HIS A 262 -15.69 12.25 26.55
CA HIS A 262 -14.24 12.39 26.66
C HIS A 262 -13.66 11.41 27.69
N ASP A 263 -14.21 11.39 28.90
CA ASP A 263 -13.70 10.55 29.99
C ASP A 263 -13.84 9.06 29.66
N TRP A 264 -14.96 8.68 29.04
CA TRP A 264 -15.17 7.31 28.60
C TRP A 264 -14.17 6.88 27.51
N LEU A 265 -13.94 7.70 26.48
CA LEU A 265 -12.96 7.40 25.44
C LEU A 265 -11.53 7.37 25.98
N LEU A 266 -11.18 8.30 26.88
CA LEU A 266 -9.87 8.36 27.51
C LEU A 266 -9.58 7.10 28.34
N GLN A 267 -10.58 6.60 29.07
CA GLN A 267 -10.47 5.35 29.81
C GLN A 267 -10.22 4.16 28.87
N ASN A 268 -10.95 4.07 27.75
CA ASN A 268 -10.76 3.00 26.77
C ASN A 268 -9.39 3.06 26.08
N ILE A 269 -8.90 4.25 25.73
CA ILE A 269 -7.55 4.43 25.17
C ILE A 269 -6.48 4.00 26.18
N THR A 270 -6.65 4.36 27.45
CA THR A 270 -5.71 3.98 28.52
C THR A 270 -5.66 2.46 28.67
N THR A 271 -6.81 1.79 28.73
CA THR A 271 -6.89 0.33 28.77
C THR A 271 -6.27 -0.34 27.53
N ALA A 272 -6.45 0.24 26.34
CA ALA A 272 -5.80 -0.26 25.13
C ALA A 272 -4.26 -0.15 25.17
N LEU A 273 -3.73 0.98 25.67
CA LEU A 273 -2.30 1.19 25.85
C LEU A 273 -1.69 0.24 26.88
N GLU A 274 -2.37 0.01 28.02
CA GLU A 274 -1.96 -0.95 29.04
C GLU A 274 -1.86 -2.37 28.46
N HIS A 275 -2.88 -2.79 27.72
CA HIS A 275 -2.90 -4.10 27.08
C HIS A 275 -1.82 -4.27 25.99
N ILE A 276 -1.47 -3.21 25.25
CA ILE A 276 -0.31 -3.26 24.32
C ILE A 276 1.00 -3.44 25.11
N SER A 277 1.17 -2.70 26.20
CA SER A 277 2.36 -2.78 27.07
C SER A 277 2.54 -4.19 27.67
N GLU A 278 1.45 -4.78 28.17
CA GLU A 278 1.45 -6.15 28.72
C GLU A 278 1.88 -7.19 27.68
N ARG A 279 1.41 -7.10 26.44
CA ARG A 279 1.76 -8.04 25.36
C ARG A 279 3.21 -7.94 24.90
N VAL A 280 3.85 -6.77 25.03
CA VAL A 280 5.24 -6.54 24.62
C VAL A 280 6.24 -6.99 25.71
N SER A 281 5.79 -7.09 26.97
CA SER A 281 6.62 -7.38 28.14
C SER A 281 7.14 -8.82 28.38
N PRO A 282 6.57 -9.93 27.84
CA PRO A 282 6.97 -11.28 28.25
C PRO A 282 8.04 -11.86 27.31
N LYS A 283 9.23 -11.27 27.28
CA LYS A 283 10.40 -11.90 26.63
C LYS A 283 11.75 -11.62 27.29
N GLU A 284 11.76 -11.23 28.56
CA GLU A 284 13.01 -10.91 29.27
C GLU A 284 13.12 -11.49 30.68
N ASN A 285 12.49 -12.64 30.96
CA ASN A 285 12.78 -13.40 32.18
C ASN A 285 12.71 -14.91 31.91
N GLY A 286 13.74 -15.43 31.23
CA GLY A 286 14.09 -16.85 31.28
C GLY A 286 15.39 -17.00 32.08
N PRO A 287 15.48 -17.91 33.06
CA PRO A 287 16.67 -18.04 33.90
C PRO A 287 17.86 -18.49 33.06
N SER A 288 18.99 -17.80 33.29
CA SER A 288 20.31 -18.14 32.79
C SER A 288 20.73 -19.54 33.24
N ASN A 289 20.59 -20.55 32.38
CA ASN A 289 21.25 -21.83 32.56
C ASN A 289 22.48 -21.90 31.65
N THR A 290 23.61 -21.57 32.26
CA THR A 290 24.95 -22.01 31.86
C THR A 290 25.03 -23.53 31.97
N SER A 291 25.24 -24.22 30.86
CA SER A 291 26.05 -25.44 30.84
C SER A 291 26.45 -25.76 29.40
N ASP A 292 27.75 -25.65 29.14
CA ASP A 292 28.45 -26.34 28.06
C ASP A 292 28.02 -27.81 27.99
N GLN A 293 27.65 -28.28 26.80
CA GLN A 293 27.78 -29.69 26.44
C GLN A 293 28.17 -29.81 24.97
N ASP A 294 29.19 -30.66 24.78
CA ASP A 294 30.02 -30.85 23.59
C ASP A 294 29.26 -31.15 22.29
N VAL A 295 29.85 -30.65 21.20
CA VAL A 295 29.47 -30.88 19.81
C VAL A 295 29.75 -32.32 19.41
N ALA A 296 28.69 -33.10 19.18
CA ALA A 296 28.73 -34.31 18.37
C ALA A 296 28.05 -34.04 17.02
N MET A 297 28.78 -34.31 15.94
CA MET A 297 28.36 -34.19 14.54
C MET A 297 27.36 -35.29 14.15
N SER A 298 26.18 -34.91 13.64
CA SER A 298 25.41 -35.75 12.71
C SER A 298 24.28 -34.99 12.00
N ASP A 299 24.42 -34.99 10.66
CA ASP A 299 23.48 -34.91 9.55
C ASP A 299 22.17 -34.08 9.55
N ALA A 300 22.13 -33.26 8.49
CA ALA A 300 21.01 -32.86 7.63
C ALA A 300 19.60 -33.35 8.02
N SER A 301 18.76 -32.40 8.41
CA SER A 301 17.32 -32.42 8.12
C SER A 301 16.78 -31.00 8.06
N THR A 302 16.23 -30.65 6.90
CA THR A 302 15.43 -29.46 6.62
C THR A 302 14.31 -29.31 7.65
N THR A 303 14.49 -28.46 8.65
CA THR A 303 13.41 -27.96 9.49
C THR A 303 13.03 -26.56 9.01
N LEU A 304 11.95 -26.52 8.24
CA LEU A 304 11.19 -25.32 7.94
C LEU A 304 10.75 -24.72 9.28
N ALA A 305 11.44 -23.68 9.74
CA ALA A 305 11.03 -22.91 10.89
C ALA A 305 9.66 -22.28 10.57
N LYS A 306 8.58 -22.88 11.08
CA LYS A 306 7.26 -22.27 11.07
C LYS A 306 7.36 -20.94 11.85
N PRO A 307 7.06 -19.80 11.24
CA PRO A 307 6.87 -18.58 12.00
C PRO A 307 5.68 -18.80 12.93
N ALA A 308 5.83 -18.45 14.20
CA ALA A 308 4.71 -18.41 15.12
C ALA A 308 3.65 -17.46 14.56
N VAL A 309 2.50 -18.02 14.16
CA VAL A 309 1.35 -17.27 13.67
C VAL A 309 0.76 -16.51 14.85
N SER A 310 0.99 -15.20 14.90
CA SER A 310 0.13 -14.30 15.66
C SER A 310 -1.24 -14.32 14.98
N PRO A 311 -2.35 -14.48 15.72
CA PRO A 311 -3.67 -14.40 15.12
C PRO A 311 -4.00 -12.92 14.90
N ARG A 312 -4.28 -12.58 13.63
CA ARG A 312 -5.12 -11.44 13.21
C ARG A 312 -4.54 -10.04 13.45
N GLY A 313 -3.67 -9.66 12.52
CA GLY A 313 -3.18 -8.31 12.19
C GLY A 313 -2.88 -8.27 10.67
N PRO A 314 -2.65 -7.08 10.06
CA PRO A 314 -2.49 -6.95 8.61
C PRO A 314 -1.51 -8.01 8.10
N CYS A 315 -1.80 -8.62 6.96
CA CYS A 315 -0.92 -9.68 6.50
C CYS A 315 0.46 -9.08 6.20
N PHE A 316 1.50 -9.63 6.83
CA PHE A 316 2.87 -9.17 6.65
C PHE A 316 3.62 -10.14 5.76
N ILE A 317 4.24 -9.58 4.73
CA ILE A 317 5.25 -10.25 3.92
C ILE A 317 6.54 -9.51 4.17
N GLU A 318 7.39 -10.06 5.03
CA GLU A 318 8.62 -9.39 5.44
C GLU A 318 9.86 -10.23 5.18
N GLY A 319 10.93 -9.58 4.72
CA GLY A 319 12.27 -10.17 4.70
C GLY A 319 12.43 -11.31 3.68
N ILE A 320 11.58 -11.33 2.64
CA ILE A 320 11.73 -12.30 1.54
C ILE A 320 12.99 -11.95 0.76
N SER A 321 13.90 -12.91 0.65
CA SER A 321 15.18 -12.74 -0.03
C SER A 321 15.45 -13.87 -1.00
N LYS A 322 15.95 -13.55 -2.20
CA LYS A 322 16.45 -14.53 -3.20
C LYS A 322 15.46 -15.66 -3.49
N SER A 323 14.17 -15.38 -3.36
CA SER A 323 13.09 -16.36 -3.48
C SER A 323 11.85 -15.71 -4.06
N SER A 324 10.95 -16.53 -4.60
CA SER A 324 9.65 -16.08 -5.08
C SER A 324 8.55 -16.46 -4.10
N LEU A 325 7.66 -15.52 -3.81
CA LEU A 325 6.50 -15.74 -2.96
C LEU A 325 5.21 -15.53 -3.74
N VAL A 326 4.22 -16.38 -3.50
CA VAL A 326 2.89 -16.26 -4.09
C VAL A 326 1.85 -16.32 -2.99
N LYS A 327 0.90 -15.39 -3.03
CA LYS A 327 -0.25 -15.29 -2.13
C LYS A 327 -1.52 -15.11 -2.94
N GLN A 328 -2.48 -15.99 -2.72
CA GLN A 328 -3.82 -15.92 -3.28
C GLN A 328 -4.80 -15.32 -2.26
N ALA A 329 -6.02 -15.01 -2.70
CA ALA A 329 -7.09 -14.53 -1.83
C ALA A 329 -7.32 -15.44 -0.60
N SER A 330 -7.22 -16.77 -0.77
CA SER A 330 -7.34 -17.75 0.32
C SER A 330 -6.24 -17.68 1.38
N ASP A 331 -5.07 -17.14 1.02
CA ASP A 331 -3.90 -17.09 1.91
C ASP A 331 -3.88 -15.84 2.79
N LEU A 332 -4.69 -14.85 2.45
CA LEU A 332 -4.73 -13.56 3.11
C LEU A 332 -5.92 -13.52 4.07
N LYS A 333 -5.63 -13.16 5.32
CA LYS A 333 -6.65 -12.90 6.34
C LYS A 333 -6.66 -11.39 6.53
N GLY A 334 -7.75 -10.76 6.11
CA GLY A 334 -7.92 -9.30 6.15
C GLY A 334 -7.77 -8.62 4.79
N SER A 335 -8.16 -7.34 4.76
CA SER A 335 -8.24 -6.52 3.55
C SER A 335 -7.03 -5.58 3.37
N SER A 336 -6.04 -5.66 4.25
CA SER A 336 -4.83 -4.81 4.23
C SER A 336 -3.55 -5.64 4.31
N LEU A 337 -2.54 -5.25 3.52
CA LEU A 337 -1.27 -5.97 3.40
C LEU A 337 -0.05 -5.04 3.53
N LYS A 338 1.00 -5.49 4.22
CA LYS A 338 2.29 -4.81 4.28
C LYS A 338 3.41 -5.71 3.72
N VAL A 339 4.09 -5.26 2.67
CA VAL A 339 5.27 -5.91 2.08
C VAL A 339 6.51 -5.12 2.50
N LEU A 340 7.35 -5.71 3.36
CA LEU A 340 8.41 -5.01 4.06
C LEU A 340 9.78 -5.65 3.77
N ASN A 341 10.80 -4.84 3.53
CA ASN A 341 12.20 -5.27 3.56
C ASN A 341 12.52 -6.49 2.66
N CYS A 342 11.84 -6.63 1.52
CA CYS A 342 12.04 -7.74 0.60
C CYS A 342 13.09 -7.40 -0.45
N HIS A 343 13.97 -8.34 -0.79
CA HIS A 343 15.06 -8.07 -1.72
C HIS A 343 15.45 -9.24 -2.64
N ASP A 344 15.97 -8.94 -3.83
CA ASP A 344 16.36 -9.96 -4.82
C ASP A 344 15.23 -10.99 -5.10
N SER A 345 13.98 -10.55 -5.14
CA SER A 345 12.81 -11.44 -5.03
C SER A 345 11.69 -11.07 -5.99
N VAL A 346 10.83 -12.04 -6.28
CA VAL A 346 9.60 -11.81 -7.06
C VAL A 346 8.39 -12.20 -6.22
N ILE A 347 7.54 -11.23 -5.90
CA ILE A 347 6.41 -11.39 -5.00
C ILE A 347 5.12 -11.22 -5.79
N TYR A 348 4.26 -12.23 -5.75
CA TYR A 348 2.95 -12.22 -6.38
C TYR A 348 1.87 -12.25 -5.31
N ILE A 349 1.04 -11.22 -5.27
CA ILE A 349 -0.11 -11.11 -4.38
C ILE A 349 -1.33 -10.99 -5.29
N LEU A 350 -1.98 -12.10 -5.59
CA LEU A 350 -3.07 -12.22 -6.55
C LEU A 350 -4.41 -12.30 -5.80
N ALA A 351 -4.78 -11.19 -5.16
CA ALA A 351 -5.96 -11.08 -4.31
C ALA A 351 -6.57 -9.66 -4.39
N PRO A 352 -7.89 -9.52 -4.16
CA PRO A 352 -8.51 -8.23 -3.93
C PRO A 352 -8.12 -7.71 -2.54
N LEU A 353 -7.69 -6.46 -2.47
CA LEU A 353 -7.24 -5.79 -1.24
C LEU A 353 -7.87 -4.40 -1.16
N ARG A 354 -8.00 -3.85 0.05
CA ARG A 354 -8.36 -2.44 0.26
C ARG A 354 -7.13 -1.57 0.31
N TYR A 355 -6.12 -1.96 1.09
CA TYR A 355 -4.91 -1.17 1.29
C TYR A 355 -3.64 -2.02 1.19
N VAL A 356 -2.59 -1.45 0.58
CA VAL A 356 -1.28 -2.10 0.51
C VAL A 356 -0.19 -1.08 0.80
N THR A 357 0.74 -1.44 1.68
CA THR A 357 2.00 -0.71 1.84
C THR A 357 3.17 -1.57 1.40
N VAL A 358 4.04 -1.02 0.55
CA VAL A 358 5.33 -1.60 0.16
C VAL A 358 6.43 -0.71 0.70
N TYR A 359 7.29 -1.24 1.56
CA TYR A 359 8.30 -0.45 2.26
C TYR A 359 9.67 -1.12 2.22
N GLY A 360 10.71 -0.33 1.95
CA GLY A 360 12.10 -0.77 2.13
C GLY A 360 12.53 -1.95 1.24
N CYS A 361 11.85 -2.16 0.11
CA CYS A 361 12.17 -3.26 -0.81
C CYS A 361 13.27 -2.87 -1.80
N SER A 362 14.11 -3.81 -2.23
CA SER A 362 15.21 -3.55 -3.17
C SER A 362 15.41 -4.66 -4.19
N ASP A 363 15.73 -4.32 -5.44
CA ASP A 363 16.01 -5.32 -6.49
C ASP A 363 14.91 -6.39 -6.61
N ALA A 364 13.64 -5.96 -6.53
CA ALA A 364 12.48 -6.85 -6.43
C ALA A 364 11.42 -6.53 -7.50
N THR A 365 10.64 -7.54 -7.89
CA THR A 365 9.42 -7.35 -8.69
C THR A 365 8.22 -7.73 -7.84
N ILE A 366 7.31 -6.79 -7.64
CA ILE A 366 6.14 -6.95 -6.77
C ILE A 366 4.89 -6.77 -7.62
N VAL A 367 4.14 -7.85 -7.76
CA VAL A 367 2.88 -7.91 -8.48
C VAL A 367 1.74 -7.92 -7.47
N LEU A 368 0.89 -6.90 -7.55
CA LEU A 368 -0.28 -6.74 -6.69
C LEU A 368 -1.56 -6.95 -7.50
N GLY A 369 -2.54 -7.58 -6.87
CA GLY A 369 -3.91 -7.68 -7.35
C GLY A 369 -4.62 -6.33 -7.30
N ALA A 370 -5.94 -6.37 -7.39
CA ALA A 370 -6.77 -5.17 -7.39
C ALA A 370 -6.82 -4.55 -5.98
N VAL A 371 -6.49 -3.26 -5.86
CA VAL A 371 -6.48 -2.52 -4.59
C VAL A 371 -7.52 -1.39 -4.56
N GLY A 372 -8.62 -1.59 -3.85
CA GLY A 372 -9.81 -0.73 -3.94
C GLY A 372 -9.71 0.66 -3.29
N LYS A 373 -8.80 0.88 -2.33
CA LYS A 373 -8.66 2.18 -1.64
C LYS A 373 -7.35 2.88 -1.95
N ALA A 374 -6.22 2.38 -1.44
CA ALA A 374 -4.93 3.05 -1.62
C ALA A 374 -3.73 2.11 -1.53
N VAL A 375 -2.71 2.40 -2.34
CA VAL A 375 -1.39 1.78 -2.28
C VAL A 375 -0.35 2.83 -1.90
N ARG A 376 0.57 2.48 -1.00
CA ARG A 376 1.67 3.35 -0.58
C ARG A 376 2.99 2.61 -0.79
N VAL A 377 3.90 3.18 -1.57
CA VAL A 377 5.23 2.61 -1.85
C VAL A 377 6.30 3.55 -1.35
N GLU A 378 7.14 3.10 -0.42
CA GLU A 378 8.13 3.95 0.23
C GLU A 378 9.51 3.34 0.35
N HIS A 379 10.55 4.18 0.27
CA HIS A 379 11.93 3.80 0.54
C HIS A 379 12.40 2.57 -0.27
N CYS A 380 11.88 2.42 -1.49
CA CYS A 380 12.22 1.31 -2.39
C CYS A 380 13.28 1.70 -3.41
N GLU A 381 14.17 0.76 -3.77
CA GLU A 381 15.28 0.98 -4.70
C GLU A 381 15.36 -0.12 -5.77
N ARG A 382 15.36 0.23 -7.06
CA ARG A 382 15.38 -0.73 -8.18
C ARG A 382 14.26 -1.78 -8.08
N VAL A 383 13.05 -1.32 -7.76
CA VAL A 383 11.86 -2.18 -7.63
C VAL A 383 10.92 -1.95 -8.81
N HIS A 384 10.38 -3.03 -9.36
CA HIS A 384 9.26 -2.99 -10.28
C HIS A 384 7.97 -3.27 -9.52
N VAL A 385 7.04 -2.31 -9.48
CA VAL A 385 5.73 -2.49 -8.85
C VAL A 385 4.67 -2.50 -9.93
N ILE A 386 3.89 -3.58 -10.00
CA ILE A 386 2.80 -3.77 -10.95
C ILE A 386 1.50 -3.82 -10.17
N VAL A 387 0.62 -2.83 -10.33
CA VAL A 387 -0.59 -2.71 -9.51
C VAL A 387 -1.74 -2.02 -10.22
N ALA A 388 -2.95 -2.54 -9.98
CA ALA A 388 -4.20 -1.86 -10.29
C ALA A 388 -4.80 -1.35 -8.98
N ALA A 389 -5.02 -0.04 -8.86
CA ALA A 389 -5.49 0.57 -7.62
C ALA A 389 -6.34 1.81 -7.85
N LYS A 390 -7.23 2.15 -6.91
CA LYS A 390 -7.94 3.44 -6.99
C LYS A 390 -6.98 4.63 -6.85
N ARG A 391 -6.07 4.56 -5.87
CA ARG A 391 -5.05 5.59 -5.56
C ARG A 391 -3.68 4.97 -5.28
N VAL A 392 -2.61 5.64 -5.71
CA VAL A 392 -1.22 5.26 -5.42
C VAL A 392 -0.42 6.47 -4.93
N CYS A 393 0.33 6.29 -3.85
CA CYS A 393 1.31 7.25 -3.33
C CYS A 393 2.70 6.62 -3.35
N ILE A 394 3.67 7.31 -3.95
CA ILE A 394 5.06 6.87 -4.09
C ILE A 394 5.94 7.90 -3.38
N ALA A 395 6.77 7.45 -2.44
CA ALA A 395 7.64 8.33 -1.68
C ALA A 395 9.06 7.79 -1.49
N ASN A 396 10.04 8.67 -1.58
CA ASN A 396 11.45 8.35 -1.29
C ASN A 396 11.97 7.11 -2.06
N CYS A 397 11.58 6.94 -3.33
CA CYS A 397 11.95 5.81 -4.17
C CYS A 397 13.06 6.15 -5.16
N ARG A 398 13.91 5.17 -5.51
CA ARG A 398 15.05 5.37 -6.41
C ARG A 398 15.12 4.30 -7.49
N GLU A 399 15.23 4.70 -8.75
CA GLU A 399 15.39 3.80 -9.91
C GLU A 399 14.27 2.74 -10.01
N CYS A 400 13.05 3.08 -9.57
CA CYS A 400 11.90 2.17 -9.62
C CYS A 400 11.05 2.40 -10.88
N ILE A 401 10.39 1.32 -11.33
CA ILE A 401 9.43 1.35 -12.44
C ILE A 401 8.05 0.93 -11.91
N PHE A 402 7.04 1.75 -12.17
CA PHE A 402 5.67 1.53 -11.73
C PHE A 402 4.76 1.28 -12.94
N TYR A 403 4.18 0.09 -13.01
CA TYR A 403 3.19 -0.29 -14.01
C TYR A 403 1.79 -0.17 -13.40
N LEU A 404 1.07 0.87 -13.79
CA LEU A 404 -0.09 1.36 -13.06
C LEU A 404 -1.39 1.25 -13.87
N GLY A 405 -2.43 0.73 -13.21
CA GLY A 405 -3.83 0.85 -13.61
C GLY A 405 -4.56 1.64 -12.55
N VAL A 406 -4.62 2.97 -12.67
CA VAL A 406 -5.06 3.84 -11.57
C VAL A 406 -6.18 4.80 -11.96
N ASN A 407 -7.21 4.91 -11.12
CA ASN A 407 -8.35 5.80 -11.40
C ASN A 407 -8.07 7.26 -11.01
N GLN A 408 -7.21 7.47 -10.02
CA GLN A 408 -6.73 8.79 -9.58
C GLN A 408 -5.26 9.01 -9.99
N GLN A 409 -4.83 10.27 -9.99
CA GLN A 409 -3.46 10.66 -10.32
C GLN A 409 -2.48 10.08 -9.28
N PRO A 410 -1.38 9.42 -9.72
CA PRO A 410 -0.33 8.97 -8.81
C PRO A 410 0.27 10.16 -8.05
N LEU A 411 0.34 10.06 -6.73
CA LEU A 411 0.98 11.08 -5.90
C LEU A 411 2.47 10.73 -5.71
N ILE A 412 3.37 11.62 -6.12
CA ILE A 412 4.82 11.47 -5.97
C ILE A 412 5.31 12.46 -4.90
N VAL A 413 5.96 11.98 -3.84
CA VAL A 413 6.31 12.77 -2.64
C VAL A 413 7.75 12.51 -2.22
N GLY A 414 8.45 13.53 -1.71
CA GLY A 414 9.75 13.32 -1.08
C GLY A 414 10.91 13.19 -2.08
N ASP A 415 12.02 12.60 -1.63
CA ASP A 415 13.27 12.49 -2.38
C ASP A 415 13.24 11.28 -3.33
N ASN A 416 12.65 11.48 -4.51
CA ASN A 416 12.58 10.47 -5.56
C ASN A 416 13.67 10.70 -6.61
N HIS A 417 14.22 9.61 -7.14
CA HIS A 417 15.25 9.68 -8.18
C HIS A 417 15.01 8.68 -9.31
N LYS A 418 15.04 9.16 -10.57
CA LYS A 418 14.88 8.33 -11.79
C LYS A 418 13.68 7.37 -11.74
N LEU A 419 12.53 7.86 -11.29
CA LEU A 419 11.31 7.06 -11.31
C LEU A 419 10.74 6.97 -12.72
N GLN A 420 10.19 5.82 -13.06
CA GLN A 420 9.45 5.62 -14.30
C GLN A 420 8.03 5.14 -14.03
N VAL A 421 7.07 5.66 -14.79
CA VAL A 421 5.67 5.21 -14.81
C VAL A 421 5.31 4.66 -16.19
N ALA A 422 4.50 3.60 -16.19
CA ALA A 422 4.05 2.91 -17.39
C ALA A 422 2.60 2.43 -17.19
N PRO A 423 1.85 2.17 -18.28
CA PRO A 423 0.54 1.57 -18.16
C PRO A 423 0.64 0.15 -17.58
N TYR A 424 -0.40 -0.30 -16.89
CA TYR A 424 -0.51 -1.67 -16.38
C TYR A 424 -0.26 -2.68 -17.50
N ASN A 425 0.58 -3.68 -17.25
CA ASN A 425 1.17 -4.51 -18.30
C ASN A 425 1.00 -6.03 -18.09
N THR A 426 0.13 -6.45 -17.18
CA THR A 426 -0.04 -7.87 -16.83
C THR A 426 -1.51 -8.24 -16.73
N PHE A 427 -1.81 -9.52 -16.59
CA PHE A 427 -3.10 -10.01 -16.09
C PHE A 427 -2.93 -11.38 -15.43
N TYR A 428 -3.90 -11.77 -14.60
CA TYR A 428 -4.06 -13.14 -14.09
C TYR A 428 -5.53 -13.53 -14.20
N SER A 429 -5.81 -14.83 -14.08
CA SER A 429 -7.13 -15.42 -14.36
C SER A 429 -8.31 -14.74 -13.67
N GLN A 430 -8.17 -14.38 -12.39
CA GLN A 430 -9.23 -13.75 -11.58
C GLN A 430 -9.22 -12.21 -11.59
N LEU A 431 -8.39 -11.56 -12.43
CA LEU A 431 -8.17 -10.11 -12.32
C LEU A 431 -9.46 -9.29 -12.50
N GLU A 432 -10.32 -9.60 -13.47
CA GLU A 432 -11.57 -8.86 -13.70
C GLU A 432 -12.54 -8.92 -12.51
N GLU A 433 -12.65 -10.09 -11.87
CA GLU A 433 -13.47 -10.27 -10.66
C GLU A 433 -12.92 -9.44 -9.50
N HIS A 434 -11.61 -9.49 -9.28
CA HIS A 434 -10.96 -8.69 -8.25
C HIS A 434 -11.07 -7.18 -8.52
N LEU A 435 -11.00 -6.75 -9.79
CA LEU A 435 -11.20 -5.34 -10.18
C LEU A 435 -12.63 -4.88 -9.87
N ALA A 436 -13.64 -5.71 -10.15
CA ALA A 436 -15.03 -5.42 -9.84
C ALA A 436 -15.28 -5.35 -8.32
N GLU A 437 -14.72 -6.28 -7.54
CA GLU A 437 -14.79 -6.27 -6.07
C GLU A 437 -14.10 -5.02 -5.47
N ALA A 438 -12.95 -4.65 -6.02
CA ALA A 438 -12.19 -3.47 -5.60
C ALA A 438 -12.82 -2.14 -6.09
N GLY A 439 -13.80 -2.17 -6.99
CA GLY A 439 -14.41 -0.97 -7.58
C GLY A 439 -13.46 -0.17 -8.49
N ILE A 440 -12.54 -0.85 -9.18
CA ILE A 440 -11.57 -0.22 -10.08
C ILE A 440 -12.13 -0.18 -11.50
N GLU A 441 -12.17 1.01 -12.10
CA GLU A 441 -12.69 1.20 -13.45
C GLU A 441 -11.58 1.09 -14.50
N VAL A 442 -11.61 0.07 -15.35
CA VAL A 442 -10.55 -0.19 -16.35
C VAL A 442 -10.43 0.89 -17.43
N ASN A 443 -11.51 1.62 -17.71
CA ASN A 443 -11.56 2.66 -18.72
C ASN A 443 -10.95 4.00 -18.24
N ILE A 444 -10.75 4.16 -16.92
CA ILE A 444 -10.18 5.36 -16.33
C ILE A 444 -8.79 5.02 -15.84
N ASN A 445 -7.76 5.37 -16.60
CA ASN A 445 -6.37 5.11 -16.23
C ASN A 445 -5.52 6.39 -16.33
N LYS A 446 -5.21 7.01 -15.18
CA LYS A 446 -4.46 8.28 -15.05
C LYS A 446 -2.98 8.10 -14.72
N TRP A 447 -2.40 6.94 -15.08
CA TRP A 447 -1.02 6.59 -14.78
C TRP A 447 0.03 7.61 -15.30
N ASP A 448 -0.29 8.35 -16.37
CA ASP A 448 0.61 9.28 -17.06
C ASP A 448 0.49 10.74 -16.59
N GLU A 449 -0.35 10.99 -15.59
CA GLU A 449 -0.60 12.28 -14.95
C GLU A 449 -0.14 12.29 -13.47
N PRO A 450 1.14 12.03 -13.14
CA PRO A 450 1.58 12.04 -11.75
C PRO A 450 1.55 13.47 -11.16
N LEU A 451 0.96 13.59 -9.98
CA LEU A 451 0.96 14.81 -9.18
C LEU A 451 2.20 14.81 -8.26
N THR A 452 3.15 15.70 -8.52
CA THR A 452 4.36 15.84 -7.70
C THR A 452 4.16 16.84 -6.57
N GLN A 453 4.47 16.42 -5.36
CA GLN A 453 4.48 17.26 -4.17
C GLN A 453 5.89 17.29 -3.58
N GLY A 454 6.31 18.45 -3.05
CA GLY A 454 7.72 18.80 -2.75
C GLY A 454 8.56 17.76 -1.99
N VAL A 455 9.89 17.97 -2.00
CA VAL A 455 10.90 17.04 -1.44
C VAL A 455 10.79 16.87 0.08
N VAL A 456 10.14 17.80 0.78
CA VAL A 456 9.98 17.79 2.23
C VAL A 456 8.59 17.26 2.60
N ASP A 457 8.53 16.08 3.24
CA ASP A 457 7.30 15.57 3.85
C ASP A 457 7.05 16.31 5.18
N PRO A 458 5.97 17.10 5.31
CA PRO A 458 5.65 17.80 6.54
C PRO A 458 5.29 16.86 7.70
N HIS A 459 5.10 15.55 7.48
CA HIS A 459 4.83 14.57 8.53
C HIS A 459 6.07 13.82 9.00
N ASP A 460 7.21 13.99 8.30
CA ASP A 460 8.47 13.45 8.77
C ASP A 460 8.90 14.19 10.05
N SER A 461 9.36 13.40 11.01
CA SER A 461 9.88 13.90 12.28
C SER A 461 11.37 14.25 12.18
N ILE A 462 12.00 14.03 11.00
CA ILE A 462 13.42 14.31 10.75
C ILE A 462 13.56 15.79 10.41
N SER A 463 14.50 16.47 11.08
CA SER A 463 14.87 17.84 10.71
C SER A 463 15.58 17.86 9.36
N HIS A 464 14.97 18.48 8.35
CA HIS A 464 15.64 18.71 7.07
C HIS A 464 16.77 19.73 7.26
N PRO A 465 17.94 19.54 6.63
CA PRO A 465 19.02 20.51 6.71
C PRO A 465 18.55 21.88 6.23
N ALA A 466 18.97 22.94 6.93
CA ALA A 466 18.58 24.31 6.59
C ALA A 466 19.03 24.65 5.16
N GLY A 467 18.07 25.03 4.29
CA GLY A 467 18.33 25.52 2.93
C GLY A 467 17.86 24.65 1.76
N VAL A 468 17.17 23.53 2.00
CA VAL A 468 16.64 22.63 0.93
C VAL A 468 15.15 22.88 0.61
N SER A 469 14.58 24.01 1.06
CA SER A 469 13.12 24.25 1.03
C SER A 469 12.49 24.35 -0.37
N ASP A 470 13.29 24.52 -1.42
CA ASP A 470 12.78 24.85 -2.76
C ASP A 470 13.24 23.90 -3.89
N ALA A 471 13.81 22.72 -3.56
CA ALA A 471 14.03 21.71 -4.58
C ALA A 471 12.67 21.12 -4.99
N GLN A 472 12.25 21.34 -6.24
CA GLN A 472 11.09 20.66 -6.81
C GLN A 472 11.36 19.15 -6.81
N ALA A 473 10.40 18.36 -6.32
CA ALA A 473 10.50 16.90 -6.40
C ALA A 473 10.59 16.48 -7.86
N GLU A 474 11.49 15.54 -8.16
CA GLU A 474 11.63 14.99 -9.52
C GLU A 474 10.32 14.27 -9.89
N SER A 475 9.69 14.67 -10.99
CA SER A 475 8.52 13.96 -11.51
C SER A 475 8.93 12.62 -12.10
N ALA A 476 8.03 11.64 -12.06
CA ALA A 476 8.27 10.35 -12.69
C ALA A 476 8.26 10.49 -14.22
N ALA A 477 9.30 9.99 -14.87
CA ALA A 477 9.37 9.94 -16.33
C ALA A 477 8.45 8.83 -16.87
N ARG A 478 7.92 8.99 -18.08
CA ARG A 478 7.18 7.91 -18.75
C ARG A 478 8.16 6.88 -19.29
N LEU A 479 7.88 5.60 -19.09
CA LEU A 479 8.68 4.52 -19.68
C LEU A 479 8.60 4.60 -21.20
N ASP A 480 9.72 4.47 -21.88
CA ASP A 480 9.78 4.48 -23.34
C ASP A 480 8.90 3.33 -23.91
N PRO A 481 7.98 3.60 -24.85
CA PRO A 481 7.19 2.57 -25.51
C PRO A 481 8.00 1.42 -26.09
N ASP A 482 9.23 1.65 -26.56
CA ASP A 482 10.09 0.60 -27.12
C ASP A 482 10.63 -0.35 -26.03
N GLN A 483 10.68 0.11 -24.78
CA GLN A 483 11.09 -0.69 -23.61
C GLN A 483 9.92 -1.39 -22.92
N PHE A 484 8.68 -1.06 -23.30
CA PHE A 484 7.48 -1.63 -22.69
C PHE A 484 7.24 -3.08 -23.14
N THR A 485 7.16 -3.99 -22.17
CA THR A 485 6.81 -5.38 -22.39
C THR A 485 5.69 -5.81 -21.46
N ASN A 486 4.84 -6.72 -21.94
CA ASN A 486 3.85 -7.35 -21.07
C ASN A 486 4.60 -8.21 -20.04
N PHE A 487 4.14 -8.20 -18.80
CA PHE A 487 4.64 -9.08 -17.77
C PHE A 487 3.77 -10.35 -17.73
N LEU A 488 4.40 -11.53 -17.75
CA LEU A 488 3.67 -12.80 -17.70
C LEU A 488 3.68 -13.37 -16.29
N ILE A 489 2.50 -13.57 -15.74
CA ILE A 489 2.30 -14.34 -14.52
C ILE A 489 2.23 -15.82 -14.91
N PRO A 490 3.10 -16.69 -14.39
CA PRO A 490 3.09 -18.10 -14.75
C PRO A 490 1.74 -18.78 -14.47
N ASN A 491 1.23 -19.55 -15.43
CA ASN A 491 -0.12 -20.14 -15.37
C ASN A 491 -0.35 -21.10 -14.18
N TRP A 492 0.71 -21.69 -13.63
CA TRP A 492 0.64 -22.55 -12.44
C TRP A 492 0.42 -21.76 -11.14
N LEU A 493 0.46 -20.42 -11.21
CA LEU A 493 0.11 -19.52 -10.11
C LEU A 493 -1.37 -19.13 -10.12
N GLY A 494 -2.14 -19.49 -11.16
CA GLY A 494 -3.59 -19.31 -11.13
C GLY A 494 -4.20 -20.22 -10.05
N GLY A 495 -5.07 -19.68 -9.20
CA GLY A 495 -5.84 -20.49 -8.25
C GLY A 495 -6.63 -21.60 -8.96
N GLU A 496 -7.09 -22.61 -8.21
CA GLU A 496 -7.83 -23.78 -8.74
C GLU A 496 -9.12 -23.41 -9.51
N SER A 497 -9.58 -22.16 -9.38
CA SER A 497 -10.69 -21.56 -10.13
C SER A 497 -10.22 -21.02 -11.48
N ALA A 498 -10.73 -21.58 -12.59
CA ALA A 498 -10.52 -21.04 -13.93
C ALA A 498 -11.20 -19.67 -14.05
N GLY A 499 -10.46 -18.59 -13.78
CA GLY A 499 -10.96 -17.22 -13.92
C GLY A 499 -11.19 -16.83 -15.39
N SER A 500 -12.01 -15.79 -15.61
CA SER A 500 -12.48 -15.38 -16.94
C SER A 500 -11.49 -14.58 -17.76
N THR A 501 -10.48 -13.97 -17.11
CA THR A 501 -9.61 -12.97 -17.74
C THR A 501 -8.60 -13.63 -18.67
N LYS A 502 -8.64 -13.25 -19.95
CA LYS A 502 -7.80 -13.83 -21.02
C LYS A 502 -6.69 -12.90 -21.51
N ASP A 503 -6.85 -11.61 -21.25
CA ASP A 503 -5.98 -10.54 -21.70
C ASP A 503 -6.00 -9.40 -20.68
N ASN A 504 -5.09 -8.45 -20.84
CA ASN A 504 -5.01 -7.29 -19.96
C ASN A 504 -6.25 -6.40 -20.14
N PRO A 505 -7.08 -6.21 -19.10
CA PRO A 505 -8.33 -5.47 -19.23
C PRO A 505 -8.11 -3.95 -19.37
N PHE A 506 -6.91 -3.44 -19.09
CA PHE A 506 -6.59 -2.03 -19.23
C PHE A 506 -6.23 -1.69 -20.69
N PRO A 507 -6.92 -0.72 -21.31
CA PRO A 507 -6.61 -0.30 -22.67
C PRO A 507 -5.22 0.37 -22.72
N LEU A 508 -4.38 -0.09 -23.65
CA LEU A 508 -3.07 0.50 -23.86
C LEU A 508 -3.16 1.78 -24.72
N PRO A 509 -2.39 2.84 -24.40
CA PRO A 509 -2.28 4.00 -25.27
C PRO A 509 -1.69 3.63 -26.63
N ALA A 510 -2.06 4.38 -27.68
CA ALA A 510 -1.70 4.09 -29.07
C ALA A 510 -0.19 3.90 -29.27
N ALA A 511 0.65 4.76 -28.67
CA ALA A 511 2.11 4.67 -28.79
C ALA A 511 2.68 3.33 -28.26
N TYR A 512 2.17 2.85 -27.12
CA TYR A 512 2.58 1.56 -26.55
C TYR A 512 2.05 0.38 -27.37
N MET A 513 0.82 0.48 -27.87
CA MET A 513 0.21 -0.53 -28.72
C MET A 513 0.96 -0.70 -30.05
N GLU A 514 1.30 0.41 -30.71
CA GLU A 514 2.07 0.42 -31.96
C GLU A 514 3.48 -0.16 -31.76
N SER A 515 4.14 0.22 -30.66
CA SER A 515 5.44 -0.36 -30.29
C SER A 515 5.35 -1.87 -30.07
N GLN A 516 4.36 -2.35 -29.29
CA GLN A 516 4.16 -3.78 -29.10
C GLN A 516 3.89 -4.52 -30.42
N GLN A 517 3.08 -3.94 -31.30
CA GLN A 517 2.80 -4.54 -32.60
C GLN A 517 4.06 -4.61 -33.47
N ARG A 518 4.86 -3.54 -33.48
CA ARG A 518 6.14 -3.50 -34.20
C ARG A 518 7.11 -4.55 -33.66
N ASN A 519 7.26 -4.64 -32.34
CA ASN A 519 8.12 -5.61 -31.69
C ASN A 519 7.67 -7.05 -31.98
N ARG A 520 6.36 -7.31 -31.98
CA ARG A 520 5.79 -8.61 -32.36
C ARG A 520 6.06 -8.95 -33.83
N ASN A 521 5.85 -8.01 -34.74
CA ASN A 521 6.12 -8.21 -36.16
C ASN A 521 7.62 -8.48 -36.40
N ASN A 522 8.50 -7.68 -35.80
CA ASN A 522 9.95 -7.86 -35.87
C ASN A 522 10.37 -9.24 -35.33
N LEU A 523 9.78 -9.70 -34.23
CA LEU A 523 10.05 -11.02 -33.67
C LEU A 523 9.60 -12.14 -34.62
N GLU A 524 8.44 -12.01 -35.26
CA GLU A 524 7.97 -12.99 -36.25
C GLU A 524 8.86 -13.00 -37.50
N GLU A 525 9.32 -11.84 -37.97
CA GLU A 525 10.32 -11.74 -39.05
C GLU A 525 11.64 -12.43 -38.65
N ILE A 526 12.11 -12.23 -37.42
CA ILE A 526 13.31 -12.91 -36.89
C ILE A 526 13.08 -14.42 -36.81
N LYS A 527 11.94 -14.89 -36.29
CA LYS A 527 11.58 -16.32 -36.23
C LYS A 527 11.57 -16.94 -37.63
N GLN A 528 11.00 -16.26 -38.61
CA GLN A 528 10.97 -16.72 -40.00
C GLN A 528 12.38 -16.72 -40.63
N ALA A 529 13.17 -15.67 -40.42
CA ALA A 529 14.55 -15.59 -40.89
C ALA A 529 15.42 -16.72 -40.30
N LEU A 530 15.26 -17.01 -39.01
CA LEU A 530 15.95 -18.12 -38.33
C LEU A 530 15.52 -19.48 -38.85
N ARG A 531 14.23 -19.67 -39.15
CA ARG A 531 13.72 -20.91 -39.76
C ARG A 531 14.28 -21.15 -41.16
N ASN A 532 14.53 -20.07 -41.90
CA ASN A 532 15.03 -20.09 -43.27
C ASN A 532 16.56 -20.11 -43.36
N THR A 533 17.27 -19.92 -42.23
CA THR A 533 18.74 -19.98 -42.20
C THR A 533 19.20 -21.45 -42.13
N PRO A 534 20.13 -21.92 -42.98
CA PRO A 534 20.68 -23.27 -42.91
C PRO A 534 21.61 -23.40 -41.69
N LEU A 535 21.03 -23.61 -40.51
CA LEU A 535 21.75 -23.88 -39.27
C LEU A 535 21.89 -25.39 -39.06
N VAL A 536 23.06 -25.84 -38.61
CA VAL A 536 23.31 -27.23 -38.16
C VAL A 536 22.25 -27.62 -37.12
N GLU A 537 21.63 -28.80 -37.28
CA GLU A 537 20.46 -29.26 -36.50
C GLU A 537 20.59 -29.10 -34.97
N ASN A 538 21.79 -29.27 -34.41
CA ASN A 538 22.04 -29.06 -32.97
C ASN A 538 21.94 -27.58 -32.56
N ARG A 539 22.52 -26.66 -33.33
CA ARG A 539 22.42 -25.21 -33.07
C ARG A 539 21.01 -24.70 -33.32
N LYS A 540 20.30 -25.27 -34.30
CA LYS A 540 18.88 -24.97 -34.57
C LYS A 540 17.99 -25.38 -33.38
N ARG A 541 18.27 -26.53 -32.76
CA ARG A 541 17.55 -27.01 -31.57
C ARG A 541 17.84 -26.16 -30.34
N GLU A 542 19.10 -25.79 -30.11
CA GLU A 542 19.52 -24.89 -29.02
C GLU A 542 18.88 -23.50 -29.17
N LEU A 543 18.93 -22.88 -30.36
CA LEU A 543 18.32 -21.58 -30.61
C LEU A 543 16.79 -21.63 -30.54
N SER A 544 16.17 -22.67 -31.10
CA SER A 544 14.72 -22.88 -31.01
C SER A 544 14.28 -23.07 -29.55
N SER A 545 15.09 -23.73 -28.72
CA SER A 545 14.82 -23.89 -27.29
C SER A 545 14.96 -22.57 -26.52
N ALA A 546 15.95 -21.74 -26.86
CA ALA A 546 16.12 -20.39 -26.29
C ALA A 546 14.98 -19.44 -26.68
N LEU A 547 14.39 -19.61 -27.87
CA LEU A 547 13.22 -18.85 -28.36
C LEU A 547 11.88 -19.40 -27.88
N HIS A 548 11.81 -20.68 -27.49
CA HIS A 548 10.62 -21.34 -26.92
C HIS A 548 10.57 -21.26 -25.38
N LEU A 549 11.61 -20.74 -24.72
CA LEU A 549 11.42 -20.21 -23.37
C LEU A 549 10.29 -19.17 -23.45
N PRO A 550 9.30 -19.20 -22.55
CA PRO A 550 8.15 -18.31 -22.62
C PRO A 550 8.66 -16.89 -22.82
N GLU A 551 8.06 -16.17 -23.77
CA GLU A 551 8.55 -14.94 -24.44
C GLU A 551 9.08 -13.81 -23.54
N ILE A 552 9.10 -13.95 -22.20
CA ILE A 552 9.48 -12.95 -21.20
C ILE A 552 10.38 -13.51 -20.07
N PHE A 553 10.89 -14.75 -20.12
CA PHE A 553 11.79 -15.29 -19.07
C PHE A 553 13.24 -14.77 -19.16
N VAL A 554 13.42 -13.49 -19.47
CA VAL A 554 14.66 -12.74 -19.30
C VAL A 554 14.52 -11.87 -18.05
N SER A 555 14.21 -12.52 -16.92
CA SER A 555 14.46 -11.97 -15.59
C SER A 555 15.63 -12.74 -14.97
N SER A 556 16.48 -12.01 -14.24
CA SER A 556 17.89 -12.27 -13.91
C SER A 556 18.28 -13.67 -13.41
N THR A 557 17.33 -14.51 -13.00
CA THR A 557 17.55 -15.86 -12.48
C THR A 557 17.93 -16.89 -13.56
N VAL A 558 17.40 -16.78 -14.79
CA VAL A 558 17.79 -17.68 -15.90
C VAL A 558 19.17 -17.33 -16.46
N TYR A 559 19.55 -16.05 -16.43
CA TYR A 559 20.88 -15.61 -16.87
C TYR A 559 22.01 -16.16 -15.98
N ARG A 560 21.79 -16.26 -14.66
CA ARG A 560 22.77 -16.86 -13.72
C ARG A 560 22.91 -18.38 -13.85
N ALA A 561 21.87 -19.07 -14.29
CA ALA A 561 21.91 -20.51 -14.54
C ALA A 561 22.63 -20.86 -15.86
N ILE A 562 22.57 -19.96 -16.85
CA ILE A 562 23.26 -20.13 -18.13
C ILE A 562 24.76 -19.79 -18.00
N ASP A 563 25.12 -18.80 -17.18
CA ASP A 563 26.52 -18.41 -16.92
C ASP A 563 27.34 -19.52 -16.24
N THR A 564 26.69 -20.32 -15.38
CA THR A 564 27.32 -21.49 -14.74
C THR A 564 27.49 -22.70 -15.66
N GLN A 565 26.78 -22.77 -16.80
CA GLN A 565 26.91 -23.88 -17.77
C GLN A 565 27.74 -23.55 -19.01
N ILE A 566 27.88 -22.28 -19.41
CA ILE A 566 28.51 -21.90 -20.69
C ILE A 566 29.89 -21.22 -20.51
N GLY A 567 30.28 -20.84 -19.29
CA GLY A 567 31.67 -20.42 -19.02
C GLY A 567 32.12 -19.22 -19.86
N LEU A 568 31.24 -18.22 -20.02
CA LEU A 568 31.60 -16.93 -20.64
C LEU A 568 31.82 -15.91 -19.53
N SER A 569 32.99 -15.98 -18.92
CA SER A 569 33.44 -14.95 -18.01
C SER A 569 33.47 -13.59 -18.74
N SER A 570 32.76 -12.61 -18.16
CA SER A 570 32.99 -11.16 -18.32
C SER A 570 32.23 -10.44 -19.45
N ILE A 571 30.89 -10.39 -19.45
CA ILE A 571 30.22 -9.21 -20.04
C ILE A 571 28.94 -8.82 -19.26
N PHE A 572 28.99 -7.66 -18.59
CA PHE A 572 27.83 -6.96 -18.05
C PHE A 572 26.95 -6.48 -19.20
N PHE A 573 25.66 -6.85 -19.26
CA PHE A 573 24.76 -6.37 -20.30
C PHE A 573 23.44 -5.81 -19.79
N TYR A 574 23.18 -4.56 -20.20
CA TYR A 574 21.95 -3.78 -20.03
C TYR A 574 20.83 -4.25 -20.99
N PRO A 575 19.56 -3.92 -20.72
CA PRO A 575 18.41 -4.23 -21.59
C PRO A 575 18.50 -3.65 -23.02
N SER A 576 19.43 -2.73 -23.26
CA SER A 576 19.64 -2.05 -24.54
C SER A 576 20.16 -2.95 -25.69
N LEU A 577 20.45 -4.24 -25.44
CA LEU A 577 21.02 -5.12 -26.48
C LEU A 577 20.02 -5.73 -27.47
N LEU A 578 18.72 -5.68 -27.18
CA LEU A 578 17.70 -6.12 -28.14
C LEU A 578 17.69 -5.27 -29.41
N LEU A 579 18.17 -4.02 -29.35
CA LEU A 579 18.28 -3.11 -30.50
C LEU A 579 19.54 -3.35 -31.37
N THR A 580 20.54 -4.12 -30.89
CA THR A 580 21.82 -4.31 -31.60
C THR A 580 22.01 -5.69 -32.24
N LEU A 581 21.13 -6.65 -31.95
CA LEU A 581 21.10 -7.97 -32.60
C LEU A 581 21.06 -7.94 -34.14
N PRO A 582 20.34 -7.01 -34.82
CA PRO A 582 20.32 -6.96 -36.28
C PRO A 582 21.69 -6.65 -36.90
N ASN A 583 22.49 -5.81 -36.24
CA ASN A 583 23.82 -5.40 -36.73
C ASN A 583 24.91 -6.44 -36.44
N GLN A 584 24.73 -7.27 -35.41
CA GLN A 584 25.65 -8.37 -35.09
C GLN A 584 25.42 -9.58 -36.01
N LEU A 585 24.18 -9.91 -36.38
CA LEU A 585 23.90 -10.97 -37.36
C LEU A 585 24.41 -10.65 -38.77
N LYS A 586 24.40 -9.37 -39.18
CA LYS A 586 24.98 -8.93 -40.46
C LYS A 586 26.51 -9.07 -40.51
N ARG A 587 27.20 -9.03 -39.37
CA ARG A 587 28.66 -9.29 -39.32
C ARG A 587 29.00 -10.78 -39.41
N ILE A 588 28.15 -11.65 -38.87
CA ILE A 588 28.36 -13.10 -38.88
C ILE A 588 28.12 -13.70 -40.29
N THR A 589 27.24 -13.09 -41.08
CA THR A 589 26.95 -13.51 -42.46
C THR A 589 27.98 -13.03 -43.50
N ALA A 590 28.86 -12.09 -43.14
CA ALA A 590 29.89 -11.55 -44.04
C ALA A 590 31.25 -12.27 -43.97
N GLY A 591 31.38 -13.30 -43.13
CA GLY A 591 32.61 -14.04 -42.90
C GLY A 591 32.55 -15.49 -43.37
N VAL A 592 32.45 -15.71 -44.69
CA VAL A 592 32.78 -17.01 -45.30
C VAL A 592 33.83 -16.74 -46.37
N PRO A 593 35.09 -17.20 -46.20
CA PRO A 593 36.06 -17.16 -47.27
C PRO A 593 35.74 -18.30 -48.27
N ASP A 594 35.67 -17.96 -49.55
CA ASP A 594 35.65 -18.92 -50.64
C ASP A 594 36.92 -19.80 -50.56
N THR A 595 36.75 -21.10 -50.34
CA THR A 595 37.84 -22.07 -50.46
C THR A 595 37.92 -22.51 -51.91
N ASP A 596 38.93 -22.01 -52.62
CA ASP A 596 39.35 -22.47 -53.94
C ASP A 596 39.70 -23.97 -53.92
N THR A 597 39.21 -24.67 -54.93
CA THR A 597 39.52 -26.06 -55.27
C THR A 597 40.84 -26.13 -56.03
N ASP A 598 41.91 -26.60 -55.39
CA ASP A 598 43.09 -27.09 -56.11
C ASP A 598 42.99 -28.62 -56.27
N THR A 599 42.94 -29.03 -57.53
CA THR A 599 43.07 -30.42 -57.96
C THR A 599 44.49 -30.63 -58.48
N ASP A 600 45.29 -31.36 -57.71
CA ASP A 600 46.59 -31.85 -58.14
C ASP A 600 46.42 -32.79 -59.35
N THR A 601 47.07 -32.45 -60.45
CA THR A 601 47.36 -33.39 -61.55
C THR A 601 48.88 -33.41 -61.77
N GLU A 602 49.53 -34.48 -61.30
CA GLU A 602 50.85 -34.90 -61.76
C GLU A 602 50.72 -35.62 -63.12
N GLN A 603 51.48 -35.18 -64.13
CA GLN A 603 52.57 -35.96 -64.76
C GLN A 603 53.08 -35.28 -66.05
N ASP A 604 54.41 -35.25 -66.15
CA ASP A 604 55.33 -35.10 -67.30
C ASP A 604 54.82 -34.67 -68.68
#